data_AF-A0A3D4THB8-F1
#
_entry.id   AF-A0A3D4THB8-F1
#
_cell.length_a   1.000
_cell.length_b   1.000
_cell.length_c   1.000
_cell.angle_alpha   90.00
_cell.angle_beta   90.00
_cell.angle_gamma   90.00
#
_symmetry.space_group_name_H-M   'P 1'
#
loop_
_entity.id
_entity.type
_entity.pdbx_description
1 polymer ?
#
loop_
_entity_poly.entity_id
_entity_poly.type
_entity_poly.pdbx_seq_one_letter_code
_entity_poly.pdbx_strand_id
1 'polypeptide(L)' 'LFEINEAFAVVAMAPMRELGIPHDKLNVNGGACALGHPIGASGARLVVTLVNALRTR' A
#
# COMPACT_ATOMS: atom_id res chain seq x y z
N LEU A 1 4.56 0.38 -9.04
CA LEU A 1 3.44 0.43 -8.08
C LEU A 1 3.99 0.03 -6.73
N PHE A 2 3.48 0.61 -5.65
CA PHE A 2 3.89 0.34 -4.28
C PHE A 2 2.67 0.07 -3.42
N GLU A 3 2.73 -1.02 -2.66
CA GLU A 3 1.78 -1.36 -1.60
C GLU A 3 2.55 -1.31 -0.27
N ILE A 4 2.27 -0.30 0.55
CA ILE A 4 2.86 -0.11 1.87
C ILE A 4 1.74 -0.18 2.90
N ASN A 5 1.91 -1.03 3.91
CA ASN A 5 0.90 -1.19 4.94
C ASN A 5 0.69 0.11 5.72
N GLU A 6 -0.53 0.65 5.67
CA GLU A 6 -0.96 1.81 6.46
C GLU A 6 -1.41 1.39 7.86
N ALA A 7 -0.50 0.87 8.67
CA ALA A 7 -0.80 0.63 10.09
C ALA A 7 -1.18 1.95 10.80
N PHE A 8 -0.49 3.03 10.40
CA PHE A 8 -0.82 4.42 10.69
C PHE A 8 -0.44 5.25 9.47
N ALA A 9 -1.07 6.41 9.25
CA ALA A 9 -0.81 7.26 8.08
C ALA A 9 0.69 7.59 7.91
N VAL A 10 1.39 7.88 9.00
CA VAL A 10 2.83 8.21 8.99
C VAL A 10 3.70 7.07 8.44
N VAL A 11 3.29 5.81 8.61
CA VAL A 11 4.07 4.64 8.15
C VAL A 11 4.16 4.59 6.64
N ALA A 12 3.10 4.98 5.93
CA ALA A 12 3.09 5.04 4.47
C ALA A 12 3.70 6.36 3.95
N MET A 13 3.57 7.46 4.69
CA MET A 13 4.12 8.77 4.31
C MET A 13 5.64 8.86 4.46
N ALA A 14 6.25 8.19 5.44
CA ALA A 14 7.70 8.25 5.64
C ALA A 14 8.47 7.72 4.41
N PRO A 15 8.18 6.53 3.85
CA PRO A 15 8.78 6.07 2.60
C PRO A 15 8.51 6.96 1.39
N MET A 16 7.35 7.61 1.31
CA MET A 16 7.10 8.61 0.25
C MET A 16 8.12 9.74 0.29
N ARG A 17 8.37 10.27 1.49
CA ARG A 17 9.30 11.38 1.69
C ARG A 17 10.77 10.94 1.58
N GLU A 18 11.13 9.85 2.23
CA GLU A 18 12.53 9.41 2.38
C GLU A 18 13.06 8.71 1.14
N LEU A 19 12.22 7.95 0.43
CA LEU A 19 12.60 7.18 -0.75
C LEU A 19 12.09 7.82 -2.06
N GLY A 20 11.43 8.98 -1.96
CA GLY A 20 10.89 9.69 -3.11
C GLY A 20 9.80 8.92 -3.85
N ILE A 21 9.01 8.09 -3.14
CA ILE A 21 7.92 7.32 -3.78
C ILE A 21 6.81 8.29 -4.20
N PRO A 22 6.47 8.37 -5.50
CA PRO A 22 5.40 9.22 -5.98
C PRO A 22 4.04 8.81 -5.39
N HIS A 23 3.24 9.79 -4.97
CA HIS A 23 1.94 9.54 -4.33
C HIS A 23 0.96 8.80 -5.26
N ASP A 24 1.01 9.06 -6.56
CA ASP A 24 0.19 8.41 -7.60
C ASP A 24 0.58 6.94 -7.88
N LYS A 25 1.64 6.45 -7.23
CA LYS A 25 2.11 5.05 -7.33
C LYS A 25 2.00 4.28 -6.03
N LEU A 26 1.66 4.93 -4.91
CA LEU A 26 1.51 4.34 -3.59
C LEU A 26 0.05 4.06 -3.28
N ASN A 27 -0.28 2.82 -2.89
CA ASN A 27 -1.60 2.40 -2.41
C ASN A 27 -2.74 2.92 -3.30
N VAL A 28 -2.58 2.77 -4.62
CA VAL A 28 -3.45 3.42 -5.62
C VAL A 28 -4.92 2.98 -5.55
N ASN A 29 -5.19 1.84 -4.90
CA ASN A 29 -6.54 1.31 -4.66
C ASN A 29 -6.96 1.43 -3.18
N GLY A 30 -6.29 2.29 -2.41
CA GLY A 30 -6.48 2.46 -0.97
C GLY A 30 -5.65 1.48 -0.13
N GLY A 31 -5.26 1.89 1.07
CA GLY A 31 -4.49 1.07 2.01
C GLY A 31 -5.27 0.64 3.25
N ALA A 32 -4.53 0.25 4.30
CA ALA A 32 -5.11 -0.32 5.52
C ALA A 32 -5.96 0.68 6.34
N CYS A 33 -5.73 1.99 6.22
CA CYS A 33 -6.57 2.99 6.89
C CYS A 33 -8.01 2.98 6.37
N ALA A 34 -8.22 2.65 5.08
CA ALA A 34 -9.54 2.59 4.47
C ALA A 34 -10.11 1.15 4.42
N LEU A 35 -9.26 0.19 4.05
CA LEU A 35 -9.67 -1.20 3.78
C LEU A 35 -9.60 -2.11 5.02
N GLY A 36 -9.08 -1.60 6.14
CA GLY A 36 -8.84 -2.36 7.35
C GLY A 36 -7.52 -3.15 7.33
N HIS A 37 -7.14 -3.62 8.53
CA HIS A 37 -5.88 -4.30 8.77
C HIS A 37 -6.06 -5.59 9.60
N PRO A 38 -6.61 -6.67 9.02
CA PRO A 38 -6.58 -7.98 9.65
C PRO A 38 -5.12 -8.46 9.69
N ILE A 39 -4.49 -8.43 10.87
CA ILE A 39 -3.03 -8.58 11.05
C ILE A 39 -2.45 -9.75 10.24
N GLY A 40 -3.00 -10.95 10.41
CA GLY A 40 -2.51 -12.15 9.72
C GLY A 40 -2.77 -12.19 8.21
N ALA A 41 -3.80 -11.50 7.72
CA ALA A 41 -4.17 -11.53 6.28
C ALA A 41 -3.58 -10.36 5.49
N SER A 42 -3.03 -9.34 6.15
CA SER A 42 -2.60 -8.10 5.50
C SER A 42 -1.45 -8.28 4.52
N GLY A 43 -0.48 -9.17 4.83
CA GLY A 43 0.62 -9.47 3.91
C GLY A 43 0.12 -10.09 2.60
N ALA A 44 -0.75 -11.10 2.69
CA ALA A 44 -1.35 -11.74 1.52
C ALA A 44 -2.18 -10.73 0.70
N ARG A 45 -2.99 -9.90 1.38
CA ARG A 45 -3.79 -8.84 0.73
C ARG A 45 -2.90 -7.88 -0.06
N LEU A 46 -1.84 -7.32 0.54
CA LEU A 46 -0.95 -6.35 -0.13
C LEU A 46 -0.32 -6.96 -1.40
N VAL A 47 0.18 -8.19 -1.31
CA VAL A 47 0.78 -8.89 -2.47
C VAL A 47 -0.26 -9.10 -3.57
N VAL A 48 -1.46 -9.59 -3.23
CA VAL A 48 -2.52 -9.84 -4.20
C VAL A 48 -3.01 -8.54 -4.85
N THR A 49 -3.19 -7.47 -4.07
CA THR A 49 -3.55 -6.14 -4.60
C THR A 49 -2.49 -5.64 -5.57
N LEU A 50 -1.21 -5.70 -5.20
CA LEU A 50 -0.11 -5.26 -6.06
C LEU A 50 -0.04 -6.04 -7.37
N VAL A 51 -0.11 -7.38 -7.31
CA VAL A 51 -0.05 -8.24 -8.51
C VAL A 51 -1.21 -7.96 -9.45
N ASN A 52 -2.42 -7.80 -8.94
CA ASN A 52 -3.57 -7.46 -9.79
C ASN A 52 -3.42 -6.05 -10.40
N ALA A 53 -3.01 -5.06 -9.60
CA ALA A 53 -2.80 -3.69 -10.10
C ALA A 53 -1.69 -3.61 -11.17
N LEU A 54 -0.65 -4.45 -11.09
CA LEU A 54 0.38 -4.58 -12.11
C LEU A 54 -0.11 -5.27 -13.38
N ARG A 55 -1.09 -6.18 -13.29
CA ARG A 55 -1.69 -6.86 -14.45
C ARG A 55 -2.67 -5.99 -15.23
N THR A 56 -3.32 -5.04 -14.55
CA THR A 56 -4.31 -4.13 -15.14
C THR A 56 -3.68 -2.85 -15.71
N ARG A 57 -2.37 -2.66 -15.54
CA ARG A 57 -1.59 -1.56 -16.13
C ARG A 57 -0.73 -2.06 -17.27
#